data_AF-A0A1X7GN80-F1
#
_entry.id   AF-A0A1X7GN80-F1
#
_cell.length_a   1.000
_cell.length_b   1.000
_cell.length_c   1.000
_cell.angle_alpha   90.00
_cell.angle_beta   90.00
_cell.angle_gamma   90.00
#
_symmetry.space_group_name_H-M   'P 1'
#
loop_
_entity.id
_entity.type
_entity.pdbx_description
1 polymer ?
#
loop_
_entity_poly.entity_id
_entity_poly.type
_entity_poly.pdbx_seq_one_letter_code
_entity_poly.pdbx_strand_id
1 'polypeptide(L)'
;MLFEVPPYDPTTQRLSDQMDEVPDAATMTVSVRPLVVNMTPAEIEAAKPPVPAAVTNFQARAALLAAGLFAQVNDAMKAQPADSAAYQAWEYANDITRTGTLVNSVAEMLGLTAAQLDDLFRQAATIEA
;
A
#
# COMPACT_ATOMS: atom_id res chain seq x y z
N MET A 1 -17.44 2.22 38.06
CA MET A 1 -16.62 1.69 36.96
C MET A 1 -16.47 2.79 35.93
N LEU A 2 -15.24 3.12 35.60
CA LEU A 2 -14.91 4.07 34.53
C LEU A 2 -14.38 3.25 33.35
N PHE A 3 -14.91 3.48 32.15
CA PHE A 3 -14.44 2.84 30.93
C PHE A 3 -13.43 3.75 30.25
N GLU A 4 -12.21 3.24 30.07
CA GLU A 4 -11.12 3.99 29.47
C GLU A 4 -10.62 3.23 28.25
N VAL A 5 -10.67 3.85 27.08
CA VAL A 5 -10.10 3.27 25.86
C VAL A 5 -8.63 3.64 25.81
N PRO A 6 -7.70 2.66 25.89
CA PRO A 6 -6.28 2.96 25.79
C PRO A 6 -5.95 3.48 24.38
N PRO A 7 -4.95 4.38 24.26
CA PRO A 7 -4.45 4.77 22.95
C PRO A 7 -3.91 3.54 22.22
N TYR A 8 -4.37 3.33 20.99
CA TYR A 8 -3.91 2.24 20.11
C TYR A 8 -3.77 2.73 18.67
N ASP A 9 -2.89 2.09 17.91
CA ASP A 9 -2.70 2.35 16.49
C ASP A 9 -3.61 1.43 15.65
N PRO A 10 -4.60 1.96 14.91
CA PRO A 10 -5.54 1.13 14.16
C PRO A 10 -4.91 0.37 12.99
N THR A 11 -3.66 0.66 12.64
CA THR A 11 -2.94 -0.03 11.56
C THR A 11 -2.13 -1.24 12.04
N THR A 12 -1.82 -1.30 13.33
CA THR A 12 -0.96 -2.35 13.92
C THR A 12 -1.58 -3.05 15.12
N GLN A 13 -2.65 -2.50 15.68
CA GLN A 13 -3.24 -2.93 16.93
C GLN A 13 -4.78 -2.95 16.86
N ARG A 14 -5.39 -3.83 17.64
CA ARG A 14 -6.85 -3.86 17.87
C ARG A 14 -7.17 -3.82 19.35
N LEU A 15 -8.35 -3.30 19.66
CA LEU A 15 -8.97 -3.50 20.97
C LEU A 15 -9.59 -4.89 21.00
N SER A 16 -9.24 -5.70 21.99
CA SER A 16 -9.86 -7.01 22.20
C SER A 16 -11.12 -6.90 23.05
N ASP A 17 -12.01 -7.89 22.93
CA ASP A 17 -13.20 -8.03 23.78
C ASP A 17 -12.85 -8.39 25.23
N GLN A 18 -11.57 -8.70 25.50
CA GLN A 18 -11.08 -8.93 26.84
C GLN A 18 -10.78 -7.58 27.53
N MET A 19 -11.32 -7.44 28.73
CA MET A 19 -11.18 -6.25 29.56
C MET A 19 -10.22 -6.52 30.72
N ASP A 20 -9.26 -5.63 30.91
CA ASP A 20 -8.44 -5.59 32.11
C ASP A 20 -9.08 -4.67 33.14
N GLU A 21 -9.20 -5.16 34.38
CA GLU A 21 -9.58 -4.35 35.54
C GLU A 21 -8.32 -3.79 36.21
N VAL A 22 -8.21 -2.46 36.23
CA VAL A 22 -7.12 -1.77 36.92
C VAL A 22 -7.67 -1.15 38.19
N PRO A 23 -7.37 -1.70 39.38
CA PRO A 23 -7.76 -1.09 40.64
C PRO A 23 -6.87 0.12 40.93
N ASP A 24 -7.47 1.29 41.09
CA ASP A 24 -6.79 2.49 41.56
C ASP A 24 -7.04 2.66 43.07
N ALA A 25 -6.03 2.31 43.85
CA ALA A 25 -6.06 2.41 45.30
C ALA A 25 -6.16 3.86 45.81
N ALA A 26 -5.77 4.86 45.01
CA ALA A 26 -5.82 6.26 45.39
C ALA A 26 -7.22 6.87 45.24
N THR A 27 -8.00 6.41 44.26
CA THR A 27 -9.35 6.93 43.98
C THR A 27 -10.47 5.99 44.41
N MET A 28 -10.16 4.78 44.93
CA MET A 28 -11.13 3.72 45.22
C MET A 28 -12.01 3.40 44.00
N THR A 29 -11.46 3.53 42.79
CA THR A 29 -12.16 3.21 41.56
C THR A 29 -11.54 2.01 40.86
N VAL A 30 -12.40 1.25 40.17
CA VAL A 30 -11.98 0.19 39.24
C VAL A 30 -12.23 0.73 37.84
N SER A 31 -11.15 0.85 37.07
CA SER A 31 -11.18 1.20 35.66
C SER A 31 -11.17 -0.06 34.81
N VAL A 32 -12.07 -0.13 33.85
CA VAL A 32 -12.18 -1.25 32.91
C VAL A 32 -11.66 -0.76 31.57
N ARG A 33 -10.60 -1.38 31.05
CA ARG A 33 -10.02 -1.01 29.76
C ARG A 33 -9.86 -2.23 28.85
N PRO A 34 -10.19 -2.13 27.55
CA PRO A 34 -9.96 -3.22 26.61
C PRO A 34 -8.46 -3.45 26.43
N LEU A 35 -8.04 -4.71 26.28
CA LEU A 35 -6.63 -5.04 26.01
C LEU A 35 -6.27 -4.68 24.56
N VAL A 36 -5.17 -3.97 24.39
CA VAL A 36 -4.58 -3.68 23.07
C VAL A 36 -3.76 -4.90 22.63
N VAL A 37 -4.18 -5.53 21.54
CA VAL A 37 -3.51 -6.70 20.97
C VAL A 37 -2.83 -6.29 19.67
N ASN A 38 -1.54 -6.64 19.54
CA ASN A 38 -0.83 -6.47 18.27
C ASN A 38 -1.44 -7.41 17.22
N MET A 39 -1.78 -6.85 16.06
CA MET A 39 -2.27 -7.64 14.94
C MET A 39 -1.17 -8.59 14.48
N THR A 40 -1.55 -9.81 14.10
CA THR A 40 -0.61 -10.71 13.45
C THR A 40 -0.24 -10.17 12.07
N PRO A 41 0.95 -10.48 11.51
CA PRO A 41 1.33 -10.04 10.16
C PRO A 41 0.29 -10.41 9.08
N ALA A 42 -0.39 -11.54 9.26
CA ALA A 42 -1.47 -11.98 8.36
C ALA A 42 -2.70 -11.06 8.39
N GLU A 43 -3.03 -10.51 9.56
CA GLU A 43 -4.17 -9.60 9.71
C GLU A 43 -3.85 -8.19 9.22
N ILE A 44 -2.59 -7.77 9.31
CA ILE A 44 -2.12 -6.51 8.73
C ILE A 44 -2.18 -6.58 7.20
N GLU A 45 -1.76 -7.69 6.59
CA GLU A 45 -1.89 -7.88 5.14
C GLU A 45 -3.36 -7.94 4.69
N ALA A 46 -4.25 -8.53 5.49
CA ALA A 46 -5.69 -8.55 5.20
C ALA A 46 -6.35 -7.17 5.29
N ALA A 47 -5.77 -6.23 6.04
CA ALA A 47 -6.26 -4.86 6.18
C ALA A 47 -5.80 -3.93 5.03
N LYS A 48 -4.81 -4.33 4.22
CA LYS A 48 -4.36 -3.51 3.09
C LYS A 48 -5.48 -3.36 2.04
N PRO A 49 -5.59 -2.19 1.40
CA PRO A 49 -6.46 -2.03 0.24
C PRO A 49 -6.17 -3.10 -0.82
N PRO A 50 -7.20 -3.61 -1.51
CA PRO A 50 -6.99 -4.55 -2.61
C PRO A 50 -6.09 -3.90 -3.66
N VAL A 51 -5.22 -4.71 -4.27
CA VAL A 51 -4.35 -4.21 -5.34
C VAL A 51 -5.21 -3.94 -6.58
N PRO A 52 -5.19 -2.72 -7.13
CA PRO A 52 -5.89 -2.42 -8.38
C PRO A 52 -5.40 -3.32 -9.53
N ALA A 53 -6.33 -3.86 -10.31
CA ALA A 53 -5.98 -4.66 -11.49
C ALA A 53 -5.38 -3.81 -12.61
N ALA A 54 -5.75 -2.52 -12.66
CA ALA A 54 -5.23 -1.52 -13.58
C ALA A 54 -5.26 -0.15 -12.92
N VAL A 55 -4.41 0.75 -13.41
CA VAL A 55 -4.39 2.18 -13.08
C VAL A 55 -4.26 2.98 -14.36
N THR A 56 -4.67 4.26 -14.35
CA THR A 56 -4.44 5.11 -15.52
C THR A 56 -2.93 5.33 -15.74
N ASN A 57 -2.53 5.65 -16.96
CA ASN A 57 -1.13 5.93 -17.27
C ASN A 57 -0.60 7.13 -16.45
N PHE A 58 -1.43 8.16 -16.25
CA PHE A 58 -1.09 9.27 -15.35
C PHE A 58 -0.76 8.79 -13.93
N GLN A 59 -1.64 7.98 -13.33
CA GLN A 59 -1.43 7.44 -11.98
C GLN A 59 -0.16 6.58 -11.87
N ALA A 60 0.10 5.72 -12.85
CA ALA A 60 1.32 4.92 -12.90
C ALA A 60 2.58 5.81 -12.96
N ARG A 61 2.60 6.79 -13.87
CA ARG A 61 3.72 7.73 -14.00
C ARG A 61 3.91 8.57 -12.75
N ALA A 62 2.83 9.04 -12.12
CA ALA A 62 2.87 9.81 -10.88
C ALA A 62 3.40 9.00 -9.69
N ALA A 63 3.01 7.73 -9.56
CA ALA A 63 3.55 6.83 -8.54
C ALA A 63 5.05 6.58 -8.75
N LEU A 64 5.48 6.35 -9.99
CA LEU A 64 6.90 6.21 -10.32
C LEU A 64 7.70 7.50 -10.03
N LEU A 65 7.09 8.67 -10.24
CA LEU A 65 7.70 9.96 -9.89
C LEU A 65 7.87 10.09 -8.37
N ALA A 66 6.83 9.75 -7.61
CA ALA A 66 6.87 9.76 -6.14
C ALA A 66 7.92 8.77 -5.58
N ALA A 67 8.11 7.64 -6.26
CA ALA A 67 9.12 6.64 -5.92
C ALA A 67 10.54 6.99 -6.41
N GLY A 68 10.73 8.06 -7.19
CA GLY A 68 12.01 8.42 -7.80
C GLY A 68 12.48 7.46 -8.91
N LEU A 69 11.59 6.57 -9.38
CA LEU A 69 11.88 5.54 -10.39
C LEU A 69 11.53 5.99 -11.81
N PHE A 70 10.77 7.08 -11.96
CA PHE A 70 10.24 7.51 -13.25
C PHE A 70 11.32 7.75 -14.31
N ALA A 71 12.41 8.45 -13.96
CA ALA A 71 13.46 8.77 -14.93
C ALA A 71 14.09 7.50 -15.52
N GLN A 72 14.43 6.54 -14.66
CA GLN A 72 15.00 5.25 -15.08
C GLN A 72 14.05 4.48 -16.00
N VAL A 73 12.76 4.42 -15.66
CA VAL A 73 11.76 3.73 -16.49
C VAL A 73 11.56 4.44 -17.83
N ASN A 74 11.37 5.76 -17.79
CA ASN A 74 11.16 6.57 -18.97
C ASN A 74 12.33 6.47 -19.96
N ASP A 75 13.57 6.54 -19.47
CA ASP A 75 14.76 6.48 -20.32
C ASP A 75 14.92 5.08 -20.93
N ALA A 76 14.64 4.03 -20.16
CA ALA A 76 14.65 2.66 -20.67
C ALA A 76 13.57 2.41 -21.73
N MET A 77 12.36 2.96 -21.55
CA MET A 77 11.31 2.86 -22.56
C MET A 77 11.69 3.63 -23.83
N LYS A 78 12.26 4.83 -23.71
CA LYS A 78 12.75 5.62 -24.86
C LYS A 78 13.92 4.98 -25.61
N ALA A 79 14.69 4.11 -24.95
CA ALA A 79 15.75 3.35 -25.59
C ALA A 79 15.23 2.16 -26.42
N GLN A 80 13.97 1.75 -26.23
CA GLN A 80 13.35 0.72 -27.05
C GLN A 80 13.06 1.24 -28.47
N PRO A 81 12.98 0.35 -29.48
CA PRO A 81 12.48 0.71 -30.79
C PRO A 81 11.09 1.36 -30.71
N ALA A 82 10.87 2.40 -31.52
CA ALA A 82 9.63 3.17 -31.48
C ALA A 82 8.40 2.33 -31.86
N ASP A 83 8.56 1.24 -32.60
CA ASP A 83 7.52 0.28 -32.97
C ASP A 83 7.35 -0.86 -31.94
N SER A 84 8.14 -0.87 -30.86
CA SER A 84 8.02 -1.87 -29.81
C SER A 84 6.71 -1.71 -29.03
N ALA A 85 6.08 -2.84 -28.68
CA ALA A 85 4.85 -2.84 -27.89
C ALA A 85 5.04 -2.19 -26.50
N ALA A 86 6.23 -2.33 -25.90
CA ALA A 86 6.55 -1.72 -24.61
C ALA A 86 6.58 -0.19 -24.70
N TYR A 87 7.27 0.37 -25.70
CA TYR A 87 7.29 1.81 -25.94
C TYR A 87 5.89 2.35 -26.26
N GLN A 88 5.15 1.68 -27.14
CA GLN A 88 3.80 2.07 -27.52
C GLN A 88 2.83 2.03 -26.31
N ALA A 89 2.92 1.01 -25.47
CA ALA A 89 2.13 0.93 -24.23
C ALA A 89 2.54 2.03 -23.25
N TRP A 90 3.84 2.29 -23.08
CA TRP A 90 4.32 3.36 -22.20
C TRP A 90 3.80 4.73 -22.62
N GLU A 91 3.82 5.05 -23.92
CA GLU A 91 3.45 6.37 -24.42
C GLU A 91 1.96 6.58 -24.67
N TYR A 92 1.24 5.54 -25.10
CA TYR A 92 -0.13 5.71 -25.63
C TYR A 92 -1.20 4.88 -24.93
N ALA A 93 -0.85 3.98 -24.01
CA ALA A 93 -1.89 3.28 -23.25
C ALA A 93 -2.63 4.26 -22.34
N ASN A 94 -3.97 4.18 -22.32
CA ASN A 94 -4.79 4.93 -21.35
C ASN A 94 -4.66 4.32 -19.95
N ASP A 95 -4.67 2.99 -19.89
CA ASP A 95 -4.61 2.21 -18.65
C ASP A 95 -3.44 1.23 -18.70
N ILE A 96 -2.78 1.09 -17.55
CA ILE A 96 -1.69 0.15 -17.32
C ILE A 96 -2.23 -0.98 -16.44
N THR A 97 -2.33 -2.18 -17.02
CA THR A 97 -2.77 -3.38 -16.32
C THR A 97 -1.61 -4.00 -15.54
N ARG A 98 -1.84 -4.41 -14.29
CA ARG A 98 -0.82 -4.98 -13.40
C ARG A 98 -0.15 -6.23 -13.99
N THR A 99 -0.92 -7.05 -14.70
CA THR A 99 -0.44 -8.27 -15.35
C THR A 99 0.02 -8.04 -16.80
N GLY A 100 0.03 -6.79 -17.26
CA GLY A 100 0.41 -6.42 -18.61
C GLY A 100 1.91 -6.55 -18.89
N THR A 101 2.25 -6.74 -20.16
CA THR A 101 3.64 -6.92 -20.61
C THR A 101 4.55 -5.75 -20.23
N LEU A 102 4.04 -4.51 -20.27
CA LEU A 102 4.78 -3.32 -19.86
C LEU A 102 5.21 -3.43 -18.38
N VAL A 103 4.27 -3.77 -17.50
CA VAL A 103 4.53 -3.86 -16.05
C VAL A 103 5.54 -4.95 -15.74
N ASN A 104 5.42 -6.12 -16.38
CA ASN A 104 6.39 -7.20 -16.21
C ASN A 104 7.79 -6.76 -16.64
N SER A 105 7.90 -6.05 -17.77
CA SER A 105 9.19 -5.52 -18.27
C SER A 105 9.80 -4.50 -17.31
N VAL A 106 8.98 -3.60 -16.76
CA VAL A 106 9.41 -2.60 -15.77
C VAL A 106 9.83 -3.26 -14.46
N ALA A 107 9.07 -4.23 -13.96
CA ALA A 107 9.36 -4.94 -12.73
C ALA A 107 10.69 -5.71 -12.82
N GLU A 108 10.93 -6.40 -13.94
CA GLU A 108 12.20 -7.12 -14.18
C GLU A 108 13.38 -6.14 -14.26
N MET A 109 13.25 -5.06 -15.02
CA MET A 109 14.29 -4.03 -15.17
C MET A 109 14.68 -3.36 -13.84
N LEU A 110 13.70 -3.12 -12.97
CA LEU A 110 13.91 -2.48 -11.67
C LEU A 110 14.24 -3.48 -10.56
N GLY A 111 14.18 -4.79 -10.82
CA GLY A 111 14.34 -5.83 -9.81
C GLY A 111 13.27 -5.80 -8.72
N LEU A 112 12.06 -5.35 -9.05
CA LEU A 112 10.96 -5.22 -8.08
C LEU A 112 10.40 -6.59 -7.71
N THR A 113 10.19 -6.79 -6.42
CA THR A 113 9.40 -7.91 -5.91
C THR A 113 7.92 -7.71 -6.22
N ALA A 114 7.15 -8.80 -6.21
CA ALA A 114 5.69 -8.73 -6.40
C ALA A 114 5.00 -7.79 -5.38
N ALA A 115 5.47 -7.79 -4.12
CA ALA A 115 4.94 -6.93 -3.08
C ALA A 115 5.24 -5.44 -3.32
N GLN A 116 6.45 -5.10 -3.78
CA GLN A 116 6.79 -3.72 -4.12
C GLN A 116 5.99 -3.22 -5.33
N LEU A 117 5.73 -4.10 -6.30
CA LEU A 117 4.87 -3.78 -7.43
C LEU A 117 3.42 -3.53 -6.97
N ASP A 118 2.91 -4.37 -6.06
CA ASP A 118 1.57 -4.19 -5.47
C ASP A 118 1.43 -2.85 -4.74
N ASP A 119 2.45 -2.48 -3.96
CA ASP A 119 2.45 -1.24 -3.22
C ASP A 119 2.49 -0.02 -4.16
N LEU A 120 3.23 -0.08 -5.28
CA LEU A 120 3.18 0.95 -6.32
C LEU A 120 1.78 1.09 -6.93
N PHE A 121 1.09 -0.02 -7.21
CA PHE A 121 -0.28 0.01 -7.75
C PHE A 121 -1.28 0.58 -6.75
N ARG A 122 -1.18 0.20 -5.46
CA ARG A 122 -2.00 0.79 -4.39
C ARG A 122 -1.74 2.28 -4.27
N GLN A 123 -0.49 2.72 -4.28
CA GLN A 123 -0.13 4.13 -4.23
C GLN A 123 -0.68 4.88 -5.44
N ALA A 124 -0.49 4.35 -6.66
CA ALA A 124 -0.98 4.95 -7.89
C ALA A 124 -2.49 5.20 -7.86
N ALA A 125 -3.28 4.26 -7.33
CA ALA A 125 -4.74 4.42 -7.22
C ALA A 125 -5.19 5.53 -6.27
N THR A 126 -4.32 6.03 -5.38
CA THR A 126 -4.61 7.17 -4.50
C THR A 126 -4.34 8.53 -5.16
N ILE A 127 -3.73 8.55 -6.34
CA ILE A 127 -3.34 9.78 -7.02
C ILE A 127 -4.44 10.20 -8.00
N GLU A 128 -4.87 11.46 -7.89
CA GLU A 128 -5.84 12.10 -8.78
C GLU A 128 -5.14 13.21 -9.60
N ALA A 129 -5.66 13.49 -10.79
CA ALA A 129 -5.10 14.46 -11.75
C ALA A 129 -5.67 15.87 -11.57
#